data_AF-A0A2V5JP16-F1
#
_entry.id   AF-A0A2V5JP16-F1
#
_cell.length_a   1.000
_cell.length_b   1.000
_cell.length_c   1.000
_cell.angle_alpha   90.00
_cell.angle_beta   90.00
_cell.angle_gamma   90.00
#
_symmetry.space_group_name_H-M   'P 1'
#
loop_
_entity.id
_entity.type
_entity.pdbx_description
1 polymer ?
#
loop_
_entity_poly.entity_id
_entity_poly.type
_entity_poly.pdbx_seq_one_letter_code
_entity_poly.pdbx_strand_id
1 'polypeptide(L)' 'MVGWILQKILGSKNQRELRRLAPIIHRINELDEQFKALSDDELRAKTAAWKEEFSKIPALEEQWGKLGEILPEA' A
#
# COMPACT_ATOMS: atom_id res chain seq x y z
N MET A 1 -35.24 9.72 16.59
CA MET A 1 -35.16 8.24 16.55
C MET A 1 -34.80 7.68 15.17
N VAL A 2 -35.45 8.10 14.08
CA VAL A 2 -35.21 7.55 12.71
C VAL A 2 -33.75 7.71 12.23
N GLY A 3 -33.11 8.85 12.46
CA GLY A 3 -31.72 9.09 12.04
C GLY A 3 -30.67 8.20 12.73
N TRP A 4 -30.92 7.79 13.98
CA TRP A 4 -30.02 6.89 14.72
C TRP A 4 -30.09 5.46 14.18
N ILE A 5 -31.28 5.01 13.77
CA ILE A 5 -31.47 3.71 13.12
C ILE A 5 -30.80 3.68 11.75
N LEU A 6 -30.93 4.74 10.96
CA LEU A 6 -30.24 4.91 9.67
C LEU A 6 -28.71 4.88 9.81
N GLN A 7 -28.14 5.55 10.82
CA GLN A 7 -26.70 5.49 11.10
C GLN A 7 -26.25 4.09 11.53
N LYS A 8 -27.08 3.33 12.25
CA LYS A 8 -26.77 1.93 12.59
C LYS A 8 -26.79 1.00 11.37
N ILE A 9 -27.69 1.23 10.42
CA ILE A 9 -27.85 0.39 9.22
C ILE A 9 -26.81 0.74 8.15
N LEU A 10 -26.61 2.03 7.86
CA LEU A 10 -25.67 2.51 6.83
C LEU A 10 -24.22 2.63 7.35
N GLY A 11 -24.05 2.62 8.67
CA GLY A 11 -22.78 2.83 9.35
C GLY A 11 -22.42 4.32 9.52
N SER A 12 -21.54 4.59 10.48
CA SER A 12 -21.02 5.94 10.72
C SER A 12 -20.02 6.36 9.63
N LYS A 13 -19.76 7.67 9.50
CA LYS A 13 -18.69 8.19 8.63
C LYS A 13 -17.35 7.48 8.90
N ASN A 14 -17.03 7.25 10.17
CA ASN A 14 -15.82 6.54 10.57
C ASN A 14 -15.80 5.09 10.08
N GLN A 15 -16.92 4.35 10.24
CA GLN A 15 -17.01 2.97 9.75
C GLN A 15 -16.85 2.89 8.23
N ARG A 16 -17.37 3.87 7.48
CA ARG A 16 -17.19 3.94 6.02
C ARG A 16 -15.71 4.16 5.66
N GLU A 17 -15.01 4.99 6.42
CA GLU A 17 -13.59 5.23 6.21
C GLU A 17 -12.74 4.00 6.53
N LEU A 18 -13.01 3.33 7.65
CA LEU A 18 -12.35 2.06 7.99
C LEU A 18 -12.58 0.99 6.91
N ARG A 19 -13.78 0.90 6.35
CA ARG A 19 -14.06 -0.03 5.24
C ARG A 19 -13.29 0.32 3.96
N ARG A 20 -13.03 1.60 3.69
CA ARG A 20 -12.21 2.04 2.55
C ARG A 20 -10.73 1.69 2.74
N LEU A 21 -10.23 1.76 3.98
CA LEU A 21 -8.85 1.43 4.32
C LEU A 21 -8.60 -0.09 4.42
N ALA A 22 -9.63 -0.88 4.76
CA ALA A 22 -9.53 -2.34 4.90
C ALA A 22 -8.81 -3.06 3.72
N PRO A 23 -9.11 -2.81 2.43
CA PRO A 23 -8.36 -3.44 1.33
C PRO A 23 -6.89 -3.04 1.29
N ILE A 24 -6.55 -1.80 1.65
CA ILE A 24 -5.15 -1.33 1.71
C ILE A 24 -4.41 -2.07 2.82
N ILE A 25 -5.02 -2.22 4.00
CA ILE A 25 -4.45 -2.98 5.11
C ILE A 25 -4.23 -4.44 4.70
N HIS A 26 -5.19 -5.05 4.00
CA HIS A 26 -5.05 -6.43 3.53
C HIS A 26 -3.85 -6.57 2.59
N ARG A 27 -3.71 -5.66 1.63
CA ARG A 27 -2.57 -5.64 0.71
C ARG A 27 -1.24 -5.48 1.44
N ILE A 28 -1.17 -4.57 2.42
CA ILE A 28 0.04 -4.38 3.24
C ILE A 28 0.41 -5.68 3.98
N ASN A 29 -0.58 -6.37 4.55
CA ASN A 29 -0.32 -7.62 5.27
C ASN A 29 0.17 -8.75 4.34
N GLU A 30 -0.37 -8.85 3.11
CA GLU A 30 0.13 -9.80 2.10
C GLU A 30 1.59 -9.55 1.73
N LEU A 31 2.00 -8.27 1.69
CA LEU A 31 3.39 -7.90 1.45
C LEU A 31 4.27 -8.20 2.66
N ASP A 32 3.82 -7.84 3.86
CA ASP A 32 4.53 -8.09 5.12
C ASP A 32 4.89 -9.57 5.29
N GLU A 33 3.99 -10.50 4.95
CA GLU A 33 4.29 -11.93 4.95
C GLU A 33 5.43 -12.32 3.99
N GLN A 34 5.47 -11.72 2.80
CA GLN A 34 6.55 -11.96 1.82
C GLN A 34 7.88 -11.39 2.31
N PHE A 35 7.87 -10.20 2.92
CA PHE A 35 9.07 -9.54 3.42
C PHE A 35 9.62 -10.20 4.69
N LYS A 36 8.77 -10.76 5.55
CA LYS A 36 9.18 -11.53 6.74
C LYS A 36 9.99 -12.78 6.39
N ALA A 37 9.81 -13.33 5.20
CA ALA A 37 10.57 -14.49 4.74
C ALA A 37 11.99 -14.11 4.28
N LEU A 38 12.29 -12.83 4.10
CA LEU A 38 13.58 -12.35 3.62
C LEU A 38 14.56 -12.13 4.78
N SER A 39 15.83 -12.41 4.52
CA SER A 39 16.95 -12.01 5.36
C SER A 39 17.26 -10.51 5.22
N ASP A 40 18.02 -9.98 6.18
CA ASP A 40 18.51 -8.60 6.16
C ASP A 40 19.24 -8.24 4.85
N ASP A 41 20.03 -9.16 4.31
CA ASP A 41 20.78 -8.93 3.06
C ASP A 41 19.87 -8.92 1.84
N GLU A 42 18.83 -9.77 1.81
CA GLU A 42 17.82 -9.77 0.74
C GLU A 42 16.96 -8.51 0.76
N LEU A 43 16.62 -8.00 1.96
CA LEU A 43 15.94 -6.71 2.12
C LEU A 43 16.79 -5.54 1.59
N ARG A 44 18.09 -5.52 1.91
CA ARG A 44 19.03 -4.52 1.37
C ARG A 44 19.15 -4.64 -0.14
N ALA A 45 19.21 -5.86 -0.67
CA ALA A 45 19.30 -6.12 -2.10
C ALA A 45 18.08 -5.61 -2.87
N LYS A 46 16.86 -5.80 -2.34
CA LYS A 46 15.63 -5.20 -2.92
C LYS A 46 15.73 -3.68 -3.01
N THR A 47 16.18 -3.03 -1.94
CA THR A 47 16.37 -1.56 -1.93
C THR A 47 17.39 -1.12 -2.98
N ALA A 48 18.50 -1.84 -3.13
CA ALA A 48 19.51 -1.55 -4.14
C ALA A 48 18.95 -1.72 -5.56
N ALA A 49 18.19 -2.79 -5.81
CA ALA A 49 17.56 -3.07 -7.10
C ALA A 49 16.58 -1.96 -7.50
N TRP A 50 15.70 -1.52 -6.60
CA TRP A 50 14.80 -0.40 -6.87
C TRP A 50 15.57 0.88 -7.19
N LYS A 51 16.59 1.22 -6.41
CA LYS A 51 17.43 2.41 -6.68
C LYS A 51 18.10 2.34 -8.05
N GLU A 52 18.60 1.17 -8.43
CA GLU A 52 19.20 0.96 -9.75
C GLU A 52 18.17 1.17 -10.87
N GLU A 53 16.97 0.59 -10.73
CA GLU A 53 15.87 0.76 -11.68
C GLU A 53 15.45 2.23 -11.81
N PHE A 54 15.31 2.94 -10.68
CA PHE A 54 14.96 4.36 -10.66
C PHE A 54 16.03 5.25 -11.31
N SER A 55 17.31 4.94 -11.11
CA SER A 55 18.40 5.73 -11.69
C SER A 55 18.43 5.69 -13.23
N LYS A 56 17.78 4.70 -13.84
CA LYS A 56 17.66 4.54 -15.29
C LYS A 56 16.52 5.36 -15.88
N ILE A 57 15.65 5.94 -15.07
CA ILE A 57 14.49 6.72 -15.51
C ILE A 57 14.85 8.22 -15.46
N PRO A 58 15.02 8.89 -16.61
CA PRO A 58 15.49 10.27 -16.65
C PRO A 58 14.38 11.31 -16.42
N ALA A 59 13.13 11.00 -16.77
CA ALA A 59 12.00 11.91 -16.66
C ALA A 59 11.28 11.73 -15.32
N LEU A 60 10.95 12.85 -14.67
CA LEU A 60 10.32 12.84 -13.34
C LEU A 60 8.92 12.21 -13.40
N GLU A 61 8.13 12.53 -14.43
CA GLU A 61 6.79 11.97 -14.65
C GLU A 61 6.81 10.44 -14.78
N GLU A 62 7.83 9.91 -15.46
CA GLU A 62 8.04 8.46 -15.60
C GLU A 62 8.47 7.83 -14.27
N GLN A 63 9.26 8.54 -13.44
CA GLN A 63 9.58 8.08 -12.08
C GLN A 63 8.32 7.99 -11.21
N TRP A 64 7.39 8.95 -11.31
CA TRP A 64 6.11 8.90 -10.60
C TRP A 64 5.24 7.72 -11.06
N GLY A 65 5.21 7.45 -12.37
CA GLY A 65 4.54 6.26 -12.91
C GLY A 65 5.13 4.97 -12.35
N LYS A 66 6.46 4.88 -12.33
CA LYS A 66 7.17 3.70 -11.82
C LYS A 66 6.99 3.49 -10.31
N LEU A 67 6.96 4.57 -9.53
CA LEU A 67 6.60 4.49 -8.11
C LEU A 67 5.21 3.88 -7.93
N GLY A 68 4.23 4.25 -8.77
CA GLY A 68 2.90 3.65 -8.75
C GLY A 68 2.87 2.15 -9.03
N GLU A 69 3.83 1.62 -9.78
CA GLU A 69 3.99 0.19 -10.07
C GLU A 69 4.73 -0.58 -8.98
N ILE A 70 5.65 0.07 -8.26
CA ILE A 70 6.48 -0.55 -7.20
C ILE A 70 5.82 -0.45 -5.82
N LEU A 71 5.05 0.61 -5.54
CA LEU A 71 4.30 0.78 -4.29
C LEU A 71 3.19 -0.28 -4.00
N PRO A 72 2.68 -1.08 -4.95
CA PRO A 72 1.94 -2.30 -4.65
C PRO A 72 2.81 -3.41 -4.06
N GLU A 73 4.15 -3.26 -4.06
CA GLU A 73 5.16 -4.19 -3.56
C GLU A 73 6.05 -3.61 -2.45
N ALA A 74 5.99 -2.31 -2.14
CA ALA A 74 6.89 -1.62 -1.19
C ALA A 74 6.16 -1.09 0.06
#